data_AF-A0A920PFP0-F1
#
_entry.id   AF-A0A920PFP0-F1
#
_cell.length_a   1.000
_cell.length_b   1.000
_cell.length_c   1.000
_cell.angle_alpha   90.00
_cell.angle_beta   90.00
_cell.angle_gamma   90.00
#
_symmetry.space_group_name_H-M   'P 1'
#
loop_
_entity.id
_entity.type
_entity.pdbx_description
1 polymer ?
#
loop_
_entity_poly.entity_id
_entity_poly.type
_entity_poly.pdbx_seq_one_letter_code
_entity_poly.pdbx_strand_id
1 'polypeptide(L)' 'MFIPLVAFDSKCNRIGMGGGYYDKTLAFKKESEKKSKPLLIGLAYEFQKIDAIEKNAWDIPMDAIITENKTYKA' A
#
# COMPACT_ATOMS: atom_id res chain seq x y z
N MET A 1 -9.34 -1.37 -5.51
CA MET A 1 -8.85 -0.04 -5.88
C MET A 1 -7.36 -0.16 -6.16
N PHE A 2 -6.93 0.29 -7.34
CA PHE A 2 -5.51 0.36 -7.67
C PHE A 2 -4.92 1.66 -7.14
N ILE A 3 -3.78 1.56 -6.45
CA ILE A 3 -3.13 2.71 -5.82
C ILE A 3 -1.75 2.92 -6.44
N PRO A 4 -1.44 4.15 -6.91
CA PRO A 4 -0.11 4.48 -7.40
C PRO A 4 0.89 4.56 -6.25
N LEU A 5 2.12 4.19 -6.53
CA LEU A 5 3.22 4.22 -5.57
C LEU A 5 4.56 4.49 -6.26
N VAL A 6 5.50 5.03 -5.49
CA VAL A 6 6.88 5.30 -5.90
C VAL A 6 7.80 4.14 -5.52
N ALA A 7 7.62 3.60 -4.31
CA ALA A 7 8.37 2.45 -3.82
C ALA A 7 7.50 1.57 -2.91
N PHE A 8 7.86 0.30 -2.75
CA PHE A 8 7.18 -0.63 -1.86
C PHE A 8 8.14 -1.60 -1.19
N ASP A 9 7.69 -2.28 -0.13
CA ASP A 9 8.44 -3.37 0.50
C ASP A 9 7.68 -4.71 0.47
N SER A 10 8.35 -5.79 0.90
CA SER A 10 7.75 -7.14 0.88
C SER A 10 6.59 -7.30 1.86
N LYS A 11 6.36 -6.33 2.76
CA LYS A 11 5.24 -6.29 3.70
C LYS A 11 4.08 -5.43 3.17
N CYS A 12 4.11 -5.07 1.89
CA CYS A 12 3.10 -4.26 1.22
C CYS A 12 2.94 -2.85 1.83
N ASN A 13 3.99 -2.33 2.49
CA ASN A 13 4.08 -0.90 2.76
C ASN A 13 4.41 -0.18 1.45
N ARG A 14 4.02 1.09 1.34
CA ARG A 14 4.26 1.91 0.14
C ARG A 14 4.78 3.29 0.50
N ILE A 15 5.56 3.86 -0.40
CA ILE A 15 5.90 5.28 -0.44
C ILE A 15 5.12 5.90 -1.60
N GLY A 16 4.31 6.92 -1.31
CA GLY A 16 3.62 7.72 -2.32
C GLY A 16 4.44 8.93 -2.77
N MET A 17 3.80 9.89 -3.44
CA MET A 17 4.43 11.12 -3.91
C MET A 17 4.67 12.19 -2.81
N GLY A 18 4.54 11.83 -1.52
CA GLY A 18 4.80 12.72 -0.38
C GLY A 18 3.62 13.57 0.13
N GLY A 19 2.49 13.63 -0.58
CA GLY A 19 1.34 14.46 -0.18
C GLY A 19 0.39 13.87 0.89
N GLY A 20 0.58 12.60 1.28
CA GLY A 20 -0.24 11.94 2.31
C GLY A 20 -1.75 11.83 2.00
N TYR A 21 -2.17 12.06 0.76
CA TYR A 21 -3.58 12.04 0.35
C TYR A 21 -4.23 10.68 0.60
N TYR A 22 -3.58 9.60 0.17
CA TYR A 22 -4.15 8.25 0.30
C TYR A 22 -4.27 7.80 1.76
N ASP A 23 -3.33 8.16 2.65
CA ASP A 23 -3.45 7.78 4.06
C ASP A 23 -4.61 8.49 4.76
N LYS A 24 -4.88 9.75 4.39
CA LYS A 24 -6.06 10.49 4.86
C LYS A 24 -7.36 9.92 4.26
N THR A 25 -7.41 9.70 2.95
CA THR A 25 -8.62 9.21 2.27
C THR A 25 -8.98 7.79 2.70
N LEU A 26 -8.01 6.97 3.06
CA LEU A 26 -8.21 5.56 3.41
C LEU A 26 -8.28 5.33 4.93
N ALA A 27 -8.17 6.37 5.77
CA ALA A 27 -8.16 6.27 7.23
C ALA A 27 -9.32 5.44 7.80
N PHE A 28 -10.51 5.50 7.16
CA PHE A 28 -11.68 4.69 7.49
C PHE A 28 -11.39 3.17 7.54
N LYS A 29 -10.35 2.69 6.84
CA LYS A 29 -9.95 1.29 6.82
C LYS A 29 -9.39 0.84 8.18
N LYS A 30 -8.88 1.76 9.02
CA LYS A 30 -8.43 1.47 10.40
C LYS A 30 -9.59 1.42 11.41
N GLU A 31 -10.60 2.27 11.21
CA GLU A 31 -11.68 2.46 12.19
C GLU A 31 -12.89 1.55 11.97
N SER A 32 -13.14 1.11 10.73
CA SER A 32 -14.38 0.40 10.42
C SER A 32 -14.25 -1.11 10.58
N GLU A 33 -15.08 -1.77 11.38
CA GLU A 33 -15.23 -3.24 11.36
C GLU A 33 -16.08 -3.76 10.18
N LYS A 34 -16.44 -2.88 9.24
CA LYS A 34 -17.32 -3.24 8.12
C LYS A 34 -16.66 -4.32 7.24
N LYS A 35 -17.39 -5.42 7.03
CA LYS A 35 -17.05 -6.57 6.19
C LYS A 35 -16.76 -6.25 4.71
N SER A 36 -17.09 -5.05 4.23
CA SER A 36 -16.90 -4.62 2.84
C SER A 36 -15.94 -3.44 2.76
N LYS A 37 -14.64 -3.71 2.95
CA LYS A 37 -13.57 -2.74 2.66
C LYS A 37 -13.09 -3.00 1.23
N PRO A 38 -12.82 -1.95 0.44
CA PRO A 38 -12.22 -2.14 -0.86
C PRO A 38 -10.82 -2.75 -0.68
N LEU A 39 -10.51 -3.75 -1.49
CA LEU A 39 -9.15 -4.27 -1.60
C LEU A 39 -8.25 -3.18 -2.17
N LEU A 40 -7.17 -2.88 -1.47
CA LEU A 40 -6.13 -1.96 -1.90
C LEU A 40 -5.05 -2.80 -2.58
N ILE A 41 -4.87 -2.61 -3.89
CA ILE A 41 -3.85 -3.32 -4.68
C ILE A 41 -2.88 -2.30 -5.27
N GLY A 42 -1.59 -2.46 -5.00
CA GLY A 42 -0.53 -1.68 -5.62
C GLY A 42 -0.14 -2.30 -6.95
N LEU A 43 0.01 -1.48 -7.99
CA LEU A 43 0.66 -1.89 -9.25
C LEU A 43 2.03 -1.22 -9.27
N ALA A 44 3.08 -2.02 -9.38
CA ALA A 44 4.45 -1.54 -9.29
C ALA A 44 5.35 -2.34 -10.22
N TYR A 45 6.49 -1.77 -10.58
CA TYR A 45 7.57 -2.56 -11.16
C TYR A 45 8.41 -3.21 -10.05
N GLU A 46 9.05 -4.34 -10.33
CA GLU A 46 9.89 -5.02 -9.34
C GLU A 46 11.07 -4.14 -8.88
N PHE A 47 11.58 -3.25 -9.74
CA PHE A 47 12.65 -2.31 -9.37
C PHE A 47 12.22 -1.28 -8.31
N GLN A 48 10.91 -1.05 -8.14
CA GLN A 48 10.37 -0.14 -7.11
C GLN A 48 10.37 -0.78 -5.72
N LYS A 49 10.76 -2.05 -5.62
CA LYS A 49 10.91 -2.77 -4.36
C LYS A 49 12.17 -2.32 -3.63
N ILE A 50 12.01 -2.03 -2.34
CA ILE A 50 13.11 -1.76 -1.41
C ILE A 50 13.05 -2.73 -0.23
N ASP A 51 14.13 -2.82 0.54
CA ASP A 51 14.28 -3.81 1.60
C ASP A 51 13.25 -3.63 2.72
N ALA A 52 13.11 -2.41 3.23
CA ALA A 52 12.18 -2.07 4.28
C ALA A 52 11.75 -0.60 4.20
N ILE A 53 10.47 -0.35 4.44
CA ILE A 53 9.93 1.00 4.63
C ILE A 53 9.68 1.21 6.12
N GLU A 54 10.21 2.30 6.66
CA GLU A 54 9.81 2.78 7.98
C GLU A 54 8.38 3.30 7.90
N LYS A 55 7.45 2.55 8.49
CA LYS A 55 6.03 2.91 8.53
C LYS A 55 5.72 3.75 9.76
N ASN A 56 4.81 4.69 9.59
CA ASN A 56 4.19 5.44 10.67
C ASN A 56 2.87 4.79 11.11
N ALA A 57 2.41 5.16 12.31
CA ALA A 57 1.15 4.65 12.85
C ALA A 57 -0.08 5.03 12.01
N TRP A 58 -0.01 6.11 11.22
CA TRP A 58 -1.08 6.54 10.31
C TRP A 58 -1.02 5.91 8.93
N ASP A 59 0.08 5.25 8.55
CA ASP A 59 0.21 4.62 7.24
C ASP A 59 -0.73 3.41 7.10
N ILE A 60 -1.32 3.27 5.91
CA ILE A 60 -2.26 2.17 5.63
C ILE A 60 -1.58 1.20 4.69
N PRO A 61 -1.33 -0.06 5.07
CA PRO A 61 -0.71 -1.03 4.18
C PRO A 61 -1.65 -1.41 3.04
N MET A 62 -1.05 -1.80 1.92
CA MET A 62 -1.76 -2.40 0.79
C MET A 62 -2.14 -3.85 1.13
N ASP A 63 -3.23 -4.37 0.57
CA ASP A 63 -3.60 -5.79 0.76
C ASP A 63 -2.71 -6.69 -0.13
N ALA A 64 -2.34 -6.19 -1.31
CA ALA A 64 -1.40 -6.85 -2.20
C ALA A 64 -0.65 -5.83 -3.07
N ILE A 65 0.52 -6.21 -3.57
CA ILE A 65 1.25 -5.48 -4.60
C ILE A 65 1.60 -6.45 -5.72
N ILE A 66 1.29 -6.08 -6.95
CA ILE A 66 1.53 -6.89 -8.14
C ILE A 66 2.61 -6.21 -8.96
N THR A 67 3.64 -6.98 -9.28
CA THR A 67 4.71 -6.62 -10.23
C THR A 67 4.69 -7.52 -11.45
N GLU A 68 5.53 -7.19 -12.42
CA GLU A 68 5.79 -8.03 -13.60
C GLU A 68 6.39 -9.39 -13.24
N ASN A 69 7.03 -9.50 -12.06
CA ASN A 69 7.72 -10.72 -11.63
C ASN A 69 6.92 -11.51 -10.57
N LYS A 70 6.21 -10.83 -9.67
CA LYS A 70 5.62 -11.46 -8.48
C LYS A 70 4.43 -10.69 -7.91
N THR A 71 3.53 -11.42 -7.25
CA THR A 71 2.51 -10.86 -6.38
C THR A 71 2.93 -10.98 -4.91
N TYR A 72 3.01 -9.85 -4.22
CA TYR A 72 3.22 -9.70 -2.79
C TYR A 72 1.87 -9.56 -2.08
N LYS A 73 1.70 -10.18 -0.92
CA LYS A 73 0.48 -10.14 -0.11
C LYS A 73 0.82 -9.77 1.33
N ALA A 74 0.00 -8.91 1.93
CA ALA A 74 0.15 -8.46 3.31
C ALA A 74 -0.30 -9.50 4.33
#